data_AF-R5AEW7-F1
#
_entry.id   AF-R5AEW7-F1
#
_cell.length_a   1.000
_cell.length_b   1.000
_cell.length_c   1.000
_cell.angle_alpha   90.00
_cell.angle_beta   90.00
_cell.angle_gamma   90.00
#
_symmetry.space_group_name_H-M   'P 1'
#
loop_
_entity.id
_entity.type
_entity.pdbx_description
1 polymer ?
#
loop_
_entity_poly.entity_id
_entity_poly.type
_entity_poly.pdbx_seq_one_letter_code
_entity_poly.pdbx_strand_id
1 'polypeptide(L)'
;MDQVKFNEMFSAAMAEYRKQLRDNDSGDWSQKARAWAVSVGLFAGNGTLDNGEPNMMWEDFLTREQAAQLFYRFALEHGLA
;
A
#
# COMPACT_ATOMS: atom_id res chain seq x y z
N MET A 1 24.35 21.67 8.07
CA MET A 1 23.17 21.30 7.27
C MET A 1 22.03 22.18 7.73
N ASP A 2 21.33 22.87 6.81
CA ASP A 2 20.14 23.66 7.15
C ASP A 2 18.86 22.81 7.04
N GLN A 3 17.71 23.38 7.42
CA GLN A 3 16.42 22.67 7.41
C GLN A 3 15.99 22.26 6.00
N VAL A 4 16.27 23.07 4.99
CA VAL A 4 15.93 22.78 3.59
C VAL A 4 16.70 21.54 3.15
N LYS A 5 18.01 21.53 3.38
CA LYS A 5 18.85 20.40 3.00
C LYS A 5 18.50 19.13 3.78
N PHE A 6 18.16 19.26 5.05
CA PHE A 6 17.66 18.14 5.85
C PHE A 6 16.38 17.54 5.26
N ASN A 7 15.38 18.37 4.94
CA ASN A 7 14.10 17.90 4.39
C ASN A 7 14.27 17.21 3.04
N GLU A 8 15.15 17.71 2.16
CA GLU A 8 15.50 17.04 0.91
C GLU A 8 16.08 15.65 1.15
N MET A 9 17.07 15.55 2.02
CA MET A 9 17.75 14.29 2.33
C MET A 9 16.79 13.29 3.01
N PHE A 10 15.95 13.77 3.91
CA PHE A 10 14.91 12.96 4.54
C PHE A 10 13.91 12.44 3.52
N SER A 11 13.47 13.28 2.59
CA SER A 11 12.52 12.88 1.54
C SER A 11 13.12 11.81 0.63
N ALA A 12 14.40 11.96 0.25
CA ALA A 12 15.12 10.95 -0.54
C ALA A 12 15.28 9.63 0.23
N ALA A 13 15.67 9.70 1.50
CA ALA A 13 15.82 8.52 2.35
C ALA A 13 14.48 7.78 2.56
N MET A 14 13.39 8.53 2.78
CA MET A 14 12.05 7.95 2.90
C MET A 14 11.57 7.31 1.60
N ALA A 15 11.87 7.91 0.44
CA ALA A 15 11.52 7.33 -0.85
C ALA A 15 12.25 5.99 -1.08
N GLU A 16 13.54 5.91 -0.76
CA GLU A 16 14.33 4.67 -0.89
C GLU A 16 13.88 3.61 0.13
N TYR A 17 13.62 3.99 1.38
CA TYR A 17 13.09 3.07 2.38
C TYR A 17 11.75 2.48 1.96
N ARG A 18 10.80 3.32 1.50
CA ARG A 18 9.51 2.84 1.00
C ARG A 18 9.64 1.97 -0.23
N LYS A 19 10.64 2.19 -1.09
CA LYS A 19 10.90 1.30 -2.24
C LYS A 19 11.22 -0.12 -1.79
N GLN A 20 11.91 -0.28 -0.66
CA GLN A 20 12.22 -1.60 -0.10
C GLN A 20 10.96 -2.31 0.41
N LEU A 21 10.02 -1.59 1.03
CA LEU A 21 8.72 -2.14 1.47
C LEU A 21 7.76 -2.49 0.32
N ARG A 22 8.09 -2.11 -0.92
CA ARG A 22 7.27 -2.30 -2.13
C ARG A 22 7.74 -3.46 -2.99
N ASP A 23 8.53 -4.36 -2.44
CA ASP A 23 9.01 -5.59 -3.07
C ASP A 23 7.94 -6.70 -3.11
N ASN A 24 6.74 -6.41 -2.58
CA ASN A 24 5.61 -7.34 -2.47
C ASN A 24 5.83 -8.46 -1.46
N ASP A 25 6.87 -8.37 -0.61
CA ASP A 25 7.07 -9.30 0.50
C ASP A 25 5.94 -9.18 1.53
N SER A 26 5.75 -10.23 2.32
CA SER A 26 4.66 -10.34 3.27
C SER A 26 4.78 -11.57 4.16
N GLY A 27 4.38 -11.43 5.43
CA GLY A 27 4.32 -12.57 6.35
C GLY A 27 3.19 -13.56 6.05
N ASP A 28 3.42 -14.83 6.39
CA ASP A 28 2.45 -15.94 6.26
C ASP A 28 1.14 -15.69 7.02
N TRP A 29 1.22 -15.04 8.17
CA TRP A 29 0.08 -14.81 9.06
C TRP A 29 -1.05 -14.02 8.38
N SER A 30 -0.74 -13.17 7.39
CA SER A 30 -1.71 -12.33 6.67
C SER A 30 -2.16 -12.93 5.33
N GLN A 31 -1.63 -14.09 4.92
CA GLN A 31 -1.86 -14.66 3.59
C GLN A 31 -3.35 -14.78 3.24
N LYS A 32 -4.17 -15.31 4.16
CA LYS A 32 -5.62 -15.46 3.95
C LYS A 32 -6.32 -14.12 3.75
N ALA A 33 -5.97 -13.12 4.55
CA ALA A 33 -6.57 -11.79 4.47
C ALA A 33 -6.21 -11.10 3.15
N ARG A 34 -4.94 -11.21 2.72
CA ARG A 34 -4.45 -10.65 1.46
C ARG A 34 -5.08 -11.34 0.24
N ALA A 35 -5.19 -12.67 0.26
CA ALA A 35 -5.85 -13.43 -0.79
C ALA A 35 -7.32 -13.02 -0.95
N TRP A 36 -8.05 -12.87 0.17
CA TRP A 36 -9.42 -12.35 0.14
C TRP A 36 -9.47 -10.92 -0.41
N ALA A 37 -8.60 -10.04 0.07
CA ALA A 37 -8.57 -8.65 -0.37
C ALA A 37 -8.31 -8.52 -1.89
N VAL A 38 -7.46 -9.38 -2.46
CA VAL A 38 -7.28 -9.48 -3.92
C VAL A 38 -8.55 -10.01 -4.59
N SER A 39 -9.15 -11.08 -4.07
CA SER A 39 -10.32 -11.72 -4.70
C SER A 39 -11.54 -10.81 -4.82
N VAL A 40 -11.72 -9.88 -3.87
CA VAL A 40 -12.82 -8.90 -3.90
C VAL A 40 -12.40 -7.58 -4.51
N GLY A 41 -11.13 -7.45 -4.95
CA GLY A 41 -10.57 -6.21 -5.49
C GLY A 41 -10.53 -5.07 -4.47
N LEU A 42 -10.34 -5.37 -3.18
CA LEU A 42 -10.33 -4.40 -2.09
C LEU A 42 -9.16 -3.42 -2.18
N PHE A 43 -7.98 -3.94 -2.53
CA PHE A 43 -6.76 -3.15 -2.72
C PHE A 43 -6.42 -3.04 -4.20
N ALA A 44 -5.79 -1.92 -4.57
CA ALA A 44 -5.16 -1.71 -5.85
C ALA A 44 -3.64 -1.61 -5.65
N GLY A 45 -2.89 -2.46 -6.37
CA GLY A 45 -1.44 -2.40 -6.43
C GLY A 45 -0.92 -1.27 -7.32
N ASN A 46 0.41 -1.11 -7.42
CA ASN A 46 1.04 -0.08 -8.27
C ASN A 46 1.56 -0.61 -9.62
N GLY A 47 0.97 -1.68 -10.13
CA GLY A 47 1.38 -2.31 -11.38
C GLY A 47 1.55 -3.81 -11.22
N THR A 48 2.41 -4.39 -12.04
CA THR A 48 2.72 -5.82 -12.04
C THR A 48 4.22 -6.04 -11.83
N LEU A 49 4.56 -7.12 -11.14
CA LEU A 49 5.91 -7.66 -11.04
C LEU A 49 6.31 -8.33 -12.36
N ASP A 50 7.60 -8.68 -12.50
CA ASP A 50 8.13 -9.35 -13.70
C ASP A 50 7.46 -10.71 -13.99
N ASN A 51 6.90 -11.36 -12.96
CA ASN A 51 6.14 -12.60 -13.08
C ASN A 51 4.66 -12.41 -13.47
N GLY A 52 4.21 -11.17 -13.67
CA GLY A 52 2.84 -10.80 -14.02
C GLY A 52 1.88 -10.65 -12.84
N GLU A 53 2.31 -10.95 -11.61
CA GLU A 53 1.47 -10.75 -10.41
C GLU A 53 1.34 -9.26 -10.07
N PRO A 54 0.20 -8.83 -9.50
CA PRO A 54 0.07 -7.45 -9.06
C PRO A 54 1.05 -7.15 -7.92
N ASN A 55 1.76 -6.02 -8.01
CA ASN A 55 2.56 -5.52 -6.89
C ASN A 55 1.65 -4.77 -5.91
N MET A 56 1.32 -5.41 -4.81
CA MET A 56 0.39 -4.92 -3.81
C MET A 56 1.08 -4.14 -2.68
N MET A 57 2.41 -4.17 -2.63
CA MET A 57 3.22 -3.37 -1.69
C MET A 57 2.82 -3.60 -0.22
N TRP A 58 2.67 -4.86 0.19
CA TRP A 58 2.00 -5.23 1.44
C TRP A 58 2.59 -4.63 2.72
N GLU A 59 3.87 -4.30 2.72
CA GLU A 59 4.56 -3.74 3.89
C GLU A 59 4.57 -2.21 3.92
N ASP A 60 4.18 -1.55 2.81
CA ASP A 60 4.17 -0.10 2.71
C ASP A 60 3.00 0.53 3.48
N PHE A 61 3.12 1.82 3.79
CA PHE A 61 2.15 2.55 4.59
C PHE A 61 0.85 2.83 3.85
N LEU A 62 -0.28 2.61 4.55
CA LEU A 62 -1.59 3.05 4.10
C LEU A 62 -1.71 4.58 4.19
N THR A 63 -2.10 5.22 3.08
CA THR A 63 -2.40 6.66 3.09
C THR A 63 -3.80 6.92 3.62
N ARG A 64 -4.06 8.15 4.10
CA ARG A 64 -5.42 8.56 4.49
C ARG A 64 -6.40 8.50 3.32
N GLU A 65 -5.95 8.77 2.10
CA GLU A 65 -6.77 8.66 0.88
C GLU A 65 -7.18 7.21 0.59
N GLN A 66 -6.24 6.26 0.71
CA GLN A 66 -6.55 4.84 0.58
C GLN A 66 -7.52 4.39 1.67
N ALA A 67 -7.30 4.79 2.92
CA ALA A 67 -8.22 4.49 4.02
C ALA A 67 -9.63 5.04 3.75
N ALA A 68 -9.75 6.27 3.25
CA ALA A 68 -11.04 6.86 2.89
C ALA A 68 -11.76 6.05 1.81
N GLN A 69 -11.05 5.56 0.79
CA GLN A 69 -11.64 4.69 -0.24
C GLN A 69 -12.11 3.34 0.32
N LEU A 70 -11.31 2.72 1.19
CA LEU A 70 -11.71 1.47 1.84
C LEU A 70 -12.99 1.66 2.67
N PHE A 71 -13.08 2.71 3.47
CA PHE A 71 -14.26 3.00 4.28
C PHE A 71 -15.47 3.40 3.43
N TYR A 72 -15.28 4.15 2.36
CA TYR A 72 -16.38 4.52 1.46
C TYR A 72 -16.95 3.30 0.75
N ARG A 73 -16.10 2.40 0.26
CA ARG A 73 -16.55 1.14 -0.33
C ARG A 73 -17.28 0.27 0.69
N PHE A 74 -16.75 0.14 1.90
CA PHE A 74 -17.44 -0.54 2.99
C PHE A 74 -18.83 0.08 3.25
N ALA A 75 -18.93 1.40 3.28
CA ALA A 75 -20.20 2.08 3.47
C ALA A 75 -21.21 1.74 2.37
N LEU A 76 -20.80 1.71 1.10
CA LEU A 76 -21.66 1.31 -0.02
C LEU A 76 -22.12 -0.15 0.07
N GLU A 77 -21.21 -1.09 0.36
CA GLU A 77 -21.52 -2.53 0.47
C GLU A 77 -22.49 -2.84 1.63
N HIS A 78 -22.52 -1.97 2.65
CA HIS A 78 -23.37 -2.11 3.83
C HIS A 78 -24.56 -1.13 3.89
N GLY A 79 -24.79 -0.34 2.82
CA GLY A 79 -25.93 0.59 2.75
C GLY A 79 -25.84 1.76 3.75
N LEU A 80 -24.64 2.18 4.10
CA LEU A 80 -24.36 3.33 4.98
C LEU A 80 -24.12 4.64 4.22
N ALA A 81 -23.94 4.57 2.89
CA ALA A 81 -23.73 5.69 1.97
C ALA A 81 -24.41 5.45 0.63
#